data_AF-A0A2W5BYA9-F1
#
_entry.id   AF-A0A2W5BYA9-F1
#
_cell.length_a   1.000
_cell.length_b   1.000
_cell.length_c   1.000
_cell.angle_alpha   90.00
_cell.angle_beta   90.00
_cell.angle_gamma   90.00
#
_symmetry.space_group_name_H-M   'P 1'
#
loop_
_entity.id
_entity.type
_entity.pdbx_description
1 polymer ?
#
loop_
_entity_poly.entity_id
_entity_poly.type
_entity_poly.pdbx_seq_one_letter_code
_entity_poly.pdbx_strand_id
1 'polypeptide(L)'
;MKTAPIAMLPKSALPYDWGHTLNHAVRVMGSPIMPEVRQELRTIWKNVAKQLRRYGHAARFMSKERAEHLEYRLTACFGFRVISVLHSYPKSGEQITFEQVKKLANRTNPHFPSGEKVIVTSMPKADGGKRPIIIFERVARANQSMARDLIHMACGHSRFEYARKRRGREKLMQAINNANKNGGVRALARPIHETEVPGLLGGDAFSVM
;
A
#
# COMPACT_ATOMS: atom_id res chain seq x y z
N MET A 1 33.35 17.55 -2.74
CA MET A 1 32.55 17.04 -1.59
C MET A 1 32.27 15.57 -1.81
N LYS A 2 32.77 14.67 -0.96
CA LYS A 2 32.41 13.24 -1.01
C LYS A 2 30.99 13.09 -0.47
N THR A 3 30.00 12.82 -1.33
CA THR A 3 28.64 12.50 -0.91
C THR A 3 28.69 11.26 -0.02
N ALA A 4 28.30 11.40 1.25
CA ALA A 4 28.14 10.27 2.14
C ALA A 4 27.25 9.22 1.47
N PRO A 5 27.56 7.91 1.60
CA PRO A 5 26.72 6.87 1.02
C PRO A 5 25.31 7.02 1.56
N ILE A 6 24.34 7.17 0.66
CA ILE A 6 22.92 7.27 0.99
C ILE A 6 22.56 6.03 1.80
N ALA A 7 22.35 6.20 3.11
CA ALA A 7 21.91 5.14 4.00
C ALA A 7 20.52 4.66 3.53
N MET A 8 20.50 3.59 2.75
CA MET A 8 19.26 3.01 2.25
C MET A 8 18.47 2.41 3.42
N LEU A 9 17.14 2.56 3.39
CA LEU A 9 16.26 1.98 4.41
C LEU A 9 16.56 0.48 4.64
N PRO A 10 16.55 0.00 5.90
CA PRO A 10 16.83 -1.39 6.21
C PRO A 10 15.80 -2.33 5.56
N LYS A 11 16.14 -3.61 5.36
CA LYS A 11 15.25 -4.60 4.74
C LYS A 11 13.91 -4.76 5.49
N SER A 12 13.90 -4.54 6.81
CA SER A 12 12.70 -4.56 7.65
C SER A 12 11.68 -3.46 7.33
N ALA A 13 12.06 -2.45 6.54
CA ALA A 13 11.19 -1.36 6.14
C ALA A 13 10.42 -1.62 4.84
N LEU A 14 10.63 -2.77 4.18
CA LEU A 14 9.89 -3.12 2.97
C LEU A 14 8.49 -3.66 3.29
N PRO A 15 7.48 -3.39 2.42
CA PRO A 15 6.13 -3.92 2.60
C PRO A 15 6.06 -5.45 2.52
N TYR A 16 7.02 -6.08 1.85
CA TYR A 16 7.13 -7.53 1.69
C TYR A 16 8.59 -7.98 1.55
N ASP A 17 8.86 -9.22 1.95
CA ASP A 17 10.16 -9.87 1.76
C ASP A 17 10.07 -10.96 0.67
N TRP A 18 11.19 -11.63 0.42
CA TRP A 18 11.25 -12.69 -0.59
C TRP A 18 10.36 -13.88 -0.23
N GLY A 19 10.29 -14.27 1.05
CA GLY A 19 9.45 -15.37 1.50
C GLY A 19 7.97 -15.07 1.29
N HIS A 20 7.53 -13.85 1.60
CA HIS A 20 6.18 -13.39 1.31
C HIS A 20 5.86 -13.42 -0.19
N THR A 21 6.77 -12.91 -1.03
CA THR A 21 6.59 -12.89 -2.49
C THR A 21 6.50 -14.31 -3.05
N LEU A 22 7.38 -15.22 -2.60
CA LEU A 22 7.38 -16.61 -3.02
C LEU A 22 6.12 -17.35 -2.58
N ASN A 23 5.66 -17.14 -1.34
CA ASN A 23 4.43 -17.76 -0.86
C ASN A 23 3.20 -17.30 -1.67
N HIS A 24 3.16 -16.02 -2.04
CA HIS A 24 2.12 -15.51 -2.94
C HIS A 24 2.23 -16.14 -4.33
N ALA A 25 3.43 -16.24 -4.89
CA ALA A 25 3.67 -16.90 -6.16
C ALA A 25 3.19 -18.37 -6.14
N VAL A 26 3.50 -19.12 -5.08
CA VAL A 26 3.09 -20.54 -4.94
C VAL A 26 1.57 -20.64 -4.84
N ARG A 27 0.94 -19.72 -4.10
CA ARG A 27 -0.52 -19.68 -3.96
C ARG A 27 -1.21 -19.38 -5.28
N VAL A 28 -0.65 -18.47 -6.08
CA VAL A 28 -1.28 -17.96 -7.31
C VAL A 28 -1.02 -18.89 -8.50
N MET A 29 0.15 -19.51 -8.57
CA MET A 29 0.56 -20.33 -9.72
C MET A 29 0.55 -21.83 -9.44
N GLY A 30 0.32 -22.24 -8.18
CA GLY A 30 0.41 -23.62 -7.76
C GLY A 30 1.81 -24.03 -7.29
N SER A 31 1.88 -25.22 -6.72
CA SER A 31 3.11 -25.88 -6.29
C SER A 31 3.30 -27.17 -7.09
N PRO A 32 4.53 -27.51 -7.54
CA PRO A 32 5.78 -26.73 -7.42
C PRO A 32 5.89 -25.61 -8.47
N ILE A 33 6.54 -24.49 -8.11
CA ILE A 33 6.94 -23.47 -9.10
C ILE A 33 8.18 -23.95 -9.83
N MET A 34 8.15 -23.85 -11.17
CA MET A 34 9.31 -24.12 -12.02
C MET A 34 10.57 -23.33 -11.59
N PRO A 35 11.77 -23.95 -11.57
CA PRO A 35 13.01 -23.30 -11.15
C PRO A 35 13.31 -21.98 -11.89
N GLU A 36 13.02 -21.92 -13.18
CA GLU A 36 13.25 -20.76 -14.05
C GLU A 36 12.40 -19.57 -13.60
N VAL A 37 11.10 -19.82 -13.37
CA VAL A 37 10.15 -18.83 -12.86
C VAL A 37 10.58 -18.34 -11.48
N ARG A 38 11.04 -19.26 -10.62
CA ARG A 38 11.54 -18.90 -9.28
C ARG A 38 12.75 -17.97 -9.34
N GLN A 39 13.69 -18.24 -10.24
CA GLN A 39 14.89 -17.43 -10.41
C GLN A 39 14.57 -16.05 -11.02
N GLU A 40 13.66 -16.00 -11.99
CA GLU A 40 13.17 -14.75 -12.56
C GLU A 40 12.48 -13.89 -11.49
N LEU A 41 11.56 -14.47 -10.72
CA LEU A 41 10.90 -13.80 -9.60
C LEU A 41 11.89 -13.27 -8.56
N ARG A 42 12.95 -14.03 -8.26
CA ARG A 42 13.99 -13.60 -7.32
C ARG A 42 14.72 -12.37 -7.83
N THR A 43 15.00 -12.32 -9.13
CA THR A 43 15.67 -11.18 -9.79
C THR A 43 14.77 -9.96 -9.81
N ILE A 44 13.50 -10.14 -10.19
CA ILE A 44 12.46 -9.10 -10.13
C ILE A 44 12.36 -8.54 -8.71
N TRP A 45 12.22 -9.40 -7.70
CA TRP A 45 12.10 -8.99 -6.31
C TRP A 45 13.29 -8.16 -5.83
N LYS A 46 14.53 -8.60 -6.10
CA LYS A 46 15.74 -7.84 -5.72
C LYS A 46 15.75 -6.44 -6.30
N ASN A 47 15.38 -6.31 -7.58
CA ASN A 47 15.32 -5.04 -8.28
C ASN A 47 14.24 -4.12 -7.70
N VAL A 48 13.03 -4.63 -7.51
CA VAL A 48 11.91 -3.87 -6.93
C VAL A 48 12.23 -3.43 -5.50
N ALA A 49 12.74 -4.33 -4.66
CA ALA A 49 13.15 -4.03 -3.30
C ALA A 49 14.19 -2.89 -3.24
N LYS A 50 15.13 -2.85 -4.19
CA LYS A 50 16.11 -1.77 -4.31
C LYS A 50 15.44 -0.45 -4.67
N GLN A 51 14.51 -0.45 -5.63
CA GLN A 51 13.81 0.76 -6.06
C GLN A 51 12.86 1.30 -4.99
N LEU A 52 12.11 0.43 -4.30
CA LEU A 52 11.27 0.80 -3.15
C LEU A 52 12.08 1.49 -2.05
N ARG A 53 13.26 0.96 -1.70
CA ARG A 53 14.14 1.62 -0.73
C ARG A 53 14.61 3.00 -1.19
N ARG A 54 14.92 3.17 -2.48
CA ARG A 54 15.31 4.47 -3.05
C ARG A 54 14.17 5.48 -2.98
N TYR A 55 12.98 5.06 -3.38
CA TYR A 55 11.78 5.87 -3.27
C TYR A 55 11.49 6.24 -1.82
N GLY A 56 11.45 5.27 -0.90
CA GLY A 56 11.18 5.54 0.52
C GLY A 56 12.23 6.44 1.18
N HIS A 57 13.50 6.34 0.76
CA HIS A 57 14.53 7.29 1.21
C HIS A 57 14.25 8.70 0.68
N ALA A 58 13.96 8.83 -0.62
CA ALA A 58 13.67 10.13 -1.23
C ALA A 58 12.41 10.79 -0.64
N ALA A 59 11.35 10.01 -0.44
CA ALA A 59 10.09 10.47 0.12
C ALA A 59 10.22 10.98 1.57
N ARG A 60 11.20 10.49 2.34
CA ARG A 60 11.37 10.86 3.75
C ARG A 60 12.45 11.91 4.00
N PHE A 61 13.49 11.94 3.15
CA PHE A 61 14.73 12.66 3.46
C PHE A 61 15.24 13.54 2.31
N MET A 62 14.56 13.57 1.15
CA MET A 62 14.97 14.37 -0.01
C MET A 62 13.85 15.30 -0.46
N SER A 63 14.03 15.96 -1.62
CA SER A 63 13.02 16.85 -2.20
C SER A 63 11.81 16.10 -2.75
N LYS A 64 10.67 16.79 -2.77
CA LYS A 64 9.41 16.30 -3.34
C LYS A 64 9.57 15.86 -4.80
N GLU A 65 10.20 16.69 -5.63
CA GLU A 65 10.46 16.39 -7.05
C GLU A 65 11.27 15.09 -7.23
N ARG A 66 12.25 14.85 -6.35
CA ARG A 66 13.07 13.63 -6.40
C ARG A 66 12.25 12.40 -6.04
N ALA A 67 11.36 12.52 -5.07
CA ALA A 67 10.46 11.45 -4.67
C ALA A 67 9.47 11.12 -5.79
N GLU A 68 8.83 12.12 -6.39
CA GLU A 68 7.89 11.98 -7.52
C GLU A 68 8.55 11.33 -8.74
N HIS A 69 9.76 11.76 -9.10
CA HIS A 69 10.51 11.15 -10.20
C HIS A 69 10.81 9.66 -9.94
N LEU A 70 11.20 9.30 -8.71
CA LEU A 70 11.46 7.91 -8.34
C LEU A 70 10.19 7.08 -8.25
N GLU A 71 9.08 7.67 -7.82
CA GLU A 71 7.75 7.07 -7.83
C GLU A 71 7.32 6.70 -9.25
N TYR A 72 7.43 7.65 -10.18
CA TYR A 72 7.11 7.43 -11.59
C TYR A 72 7.96 6.28 -12.18
N ARG A 73 9.27 6.30 -11.95
CA ARG A 73 10.17 5.22 -12.41
C ARG A 73 9.83 3.86 -11.79
N LEU A 74 9.45 3.83 -10.52
CA LEU A 74 9.08 2.61 -9.82
C LEU A 74 7.74 2.06 -10.34
N THR A 75 6.73 2.91 -10.50
CA THR A 75 5.41 2.54 -11.03
C THR A 75 5.43 2.15 -12.52
N ALA A 76 6.39 2.70 -13.28
CA ALA A 76 6.69 2.26 -14.65
C ALA A 76 7.44 0.91 -14.72
N CYS A 77 8.07 0.47 -13.63
CA CYS A 77 8.88 -0.75 -13.63
C CYS A 77 7.99 -2.00 -13.75
N PHE A 78 8.23 -2.80 -14.81
CA PHE A 78 7.54 -4.07 -15.04
C PHE A 78 7.59 -5.00 -13.83
N GLY A 79 8.76 -5.10 -13.18
CA GLY A 79 8.92 -5.93 -11.99
C GLY A 79 8.02 -5.54 -10.83
N PHE A 80 7.79 -4.23 -10.61
CA PHE A 80 6.90 -3.78 -9.54
C PHE A 80 5.46 -4.17 -9.84
N ARG A 81 5.03 -4.02 -11.10
CA ARG A 81 3.71 -4.42 -11.57
C ARG A 81 3.48 -5.94 -11.42
N VAL A 82 4.47 -6.77 -11.75
CA VAL A 82 4.41 -8.23 -11.54
C VAL A 82 4.20 -8.57 -10.07
N ILE A 83 4.99 -7.99 -9.18
CA ILE A 83 4.84 -8.25 -7.74
C ILE A 83 3.47 -7.78 -7.24
N SER A 84 3.01 -6.61 -7.68
CA SER A 84 1.70 -6.10 -7.28
C SER A 84 0.55 -6.99 -7.76
N VAL A 85 0.62 -7.57 -8.96
CA VAL A 85 -0.34 -8.57 -9.43
C VAL A 85 -0.34 -9.82 -8.54
N LEU A 86 0.84 -10.37 -8.21
CA LEU A 86 0.94 -11.56 -7.34
C LEU A 86 0.36 -11.30 -5.94
N HIS A 87 0.60 -10.10 -5.40
CA HIS A 87 0.13 -9.71 -4.07
C HIS A 87 -1.37 -9.34 -4.08
N SER A 88 -1.91 -8.84 -5.19
CA SER A 88 -3.32 -8.48 -5.33
C SER A 88 -4.22 -9.66 -5.70
N TYR A 89 -3.66 -10.74 -6.24
CA TYR A 89 -4.44 -11.87 -6.76
C TYR A 89 -5.35 -12.50 -5.69
N PRO A 90 -6.66 -12.65 -5.96
CA PRO A 90 -7.63 -13.18 -4.99
C PRO A 90 -7.32 -14.62 -4.57
N LYS A 91 -7.82 -15.01 -3.41
CA LYS A 91 -7.64 -16.37 -2.86
C LYS A 91 -8.63 -17.41 -3.45
N SER A 92 -9.35 -17.07 -4.52
CA SER A 92 -10.49 -17.83 -5.04
C SER A 92 -10.15 -19.16 -5.73
N GLY A 93 -8.94 -19.69 -5.56
CA GLY A 93 -8.53 -21.02 -6.04
C GLY A 93 -8.13 -21.12 -7.51
N GLU A 94 -8.43 -20.12 -8.35
CA GLU A 94 -8.02 -20.09 -9.76
C GLU A 94 -6.50 -19.89 -9.88
N GLN A 95 -5.78 -20.94 -10.29
CA GLN A 95 -4.36 -20.86 -10.57
C GLN A 95 -4.13 -20.22 -11.94
N ILE A 96 -3.11 -19.37 -12.04
CA ILE A 96 -2.71 -18.75 -13.31
C ILE A 96 -1.25 -19.03 -13.63
N THR A 97 -0.92 -19.03 -14.91
CA THR A 97 0.46 -19.19 -15.36
C THR A 97 1.25 -17.89 -15.15
N PHE A 98 2.58 -18.01 -15.09
CA PHE A 98 3.43 -16.84 -14.99
C PHE A 98 3.31 -15.90 -16.21
N GLU A 99 3.03 -16.44 -17.40
CA GLU A 99 2.71 -15.63 -18.59
C GLU A 99 1.44 -14.80 -18.41
N GLN A 100 0.41 -15.36 -17.77
CA GLN A 100 -0.81 -14.61 -17.45
C GLN A 100 -0.52 -13.50 -16.43
N VAL A 101 0.34 -13.74 -15.44
CA VAL A 101 0.81 -12.70 -14.51
C VAL A 101 1.49 -11.57 -15.29
N LYS A 102 2.39 -11.91 -16.22
CA LYS A 102 3.09 -10.92 -17.07
C LYS A 102 2.12 -10.13 -17.95
N LYS A 103 1.12 -10.79 -18.55
CA LYS A 103 0.05 -10.11 -19.31
C LYS A 103 -0.75 -9.13 -18.46
N LEU A 104 -1.13 -9.51 -17.25
CA LEU A 104 -1.82 -8.60 -16.31
C LEU A 104 -0.90 -7.44 -15.91
N ALA A 105 0.38 -7.71 -15.62
CA ALA A 105 1.35 -6.68 -15.24
C ALA A 105 1.57 -5.64 -16.35
N ASN A 106 1.50 -6.02 -17.63
CA ASN A 106 1.57 -5.07 -18.74
C ASN A 106 0.37 -4.13 -18.81
N ARG A 107 -0.81 -4.59 -18.35
CA ARG A 107 -2.03 -3.78 -18.29
C ARG A 107 -2.10 -2.89 -17.04
N THR A 108 -1.32 -3.21 -16.02
CA THR A 108 -1.25 -2.45 -14.76
C THR A 108 -0.49 -1.14 -14.98
N ASN A 109 -1.17 -0.03 -14.78
CA ASN A 109 -0.55 1.28 -14.69
C ASN A 109 -1.34 2.15 -13.70
N PRO A 110 -0.73 2.58 -12.57
CA PRO A 110 -1.46 3.38 -11.58
C PRO A 110 -1.79 4.79 -12.04
N HIS A 111 -1.16 5.28 -13.12
CA HIS A 111 -1.39 6.62 -13.66
C HIS A 111 -2.57 6.69 -14.64
N PHE A 112 -3.13 5.55 -15.04
CA PHE A 112 -4.25 5.49 -15.97
C PHE A 112 -5.40 4.68 -15.37
N PRO A 113 -6.66 5.02 -15.70
CA PRO A 113 -7.80 4.21 -15.31
C PRO A 113 -7.66 2.79 -15.88
N SER A 114 -7.94 1.76 -15.08
CA SER A 114 -7.76 0.36 -15.49
C SER A 114 -8.76 -0.10 -16.56
N GLY A 115 -9.85 0.65 -16.76
CA GLY A 115 -10.97 0.26 -17.61
C GLY A 115 -11.76 -0.96 -17.09
N GLU A 116 -11.37 -1.54 -15.95
CA GLU A 116 -12.07 -2.67 -15.36
C GLU A 116 -13.28 -2.19 -14.55
N LYS A 117 -14.33 -3.03 -14.50
CA LYS A 117 -15.54 -2.75 -13.73
C LYS A 117 -15.22 -2.73 -12.24
N VAL A 118 -15.79 -1.75 -11.53
CA VAL A 118 -15.78 -1.69 -10.07
C VAL A 118 -17.19 -2.06 -9.61
N ILE A 119 -17.30 -3.18 -8.88
CA ILE A 119 -18.59 -3.66 -8.39
C ILE A 119 -18.76 -3.12 -6.97
N VAL A 120 -19.79 -2.30 -6.75
CA VAL A 120 -20.17 -1.81 -5.43
C VAL A 120 -21.39 -2.60 -4.96
N THR A 121 -21.24 -3.34 -3.87
CA THR A 121 -22.32 -4.13 -3.25
C THR A 121 -22.58 -3.66 -1.83
N SER A 122 -23.72 -4.02 -1.24
CA SER A 122 -24.02 -3.73 0.17
C SER A 122 -23.94 -5.00 1.01
N MET A 123 -23.20 -4.95 2.12
CA MET A 123 -23.18 -6.04 3.10
C MET A 123 -23.95 -5.64 4.36
N PRO A 124 -24.82 -6.50 4.89
CA PRO A 124 -25.47 -6.25 6.16
C PRO A 124 -24.46 -6.23 7.31
N LYS A 125 -24.68 -5.35 8.28
CA LYS A 125 -23.99 -5.30 9.56
C LYS A 125 -24.84 -6.00 10.63
N ALA A 126 -24.21 -6.36 11.74
CA ALA A 126 -24.89 -6.96 12.89
C ALA A 126 -25.91 -6.02 13.57
N ASP A 127 -25.78 -4.71 13.39
CA ASP A 127 -26.69 -3.68 13.93
C ASP A 127 -27.91 -3.40 13.01
N GLY A 128 -28.10 -4.19 11.94
CA GLY A 128 -29.16 -3.98 10.95
C GLY A 128 -28.82 -2.93 9.88
N GLY A 129 -27.69 -2.21 10.02
CA GLY A 129 -27.20 -1.27 9.02
C GLY A 129 -26.61 -1.98 7.79
N LYS A 130 -26.32 -1.20 6.73
CA LYS A 130 -25.57 -1.69 5.55
C LYS A 130 -24.21 -1.02 5.49
N ARG A 131 -23.21 -1.74 4.98
CA ARG A 131 -21.90 -1.17 4.60
C ARG A 131 -21.63 -1.42 3.13
N PRO A 132 -21.13 -0.45 2.36
CA PRO A 132 -20.69 -0.69 1.00
C PRO A 132 -19.44 -1.59 1.01
N ILE A 133 -19.41 -2.57 0.09
CA ILE A 133 -18.23 -3.35 -0.27
C ILE A 133 -17.90 -3.01 -1.71
N ILE A 134 -16.64 -2.66 -1.94
CA ILE A 134 -16.14 -2.37 -3.27
C ILE A 134 -15.24 -3.53 -3.70
N ILE A 135 -15.63 -4.19 -4.78
CA ILE A 135 -14.90 -5.30 -5.37
C ILE A 135 -14.19 -4.77 -6.61
N PHE A 136 -12.87 -4.74 -6.53
CA PHE A 136 -11.99 -4.41 -7.64
C PHE A 136 -11.58 -5.67 -8.38
N GLU A 137 -11.63 -5.60 -9.71
CA GLU A 137 -11.03 -6.57 -10.63
C GLU A 137 -9.50 -6.58 -10.56
N ARG A 138 -8.86 -7.52 -11.28
CA ARG A 138 -7.46 -7.91 -11.08
C ARG A 138 -6.47 -6.76 -11.29
N VAL A 139 -6.58 -6.00 -12.38
CA VAL A 139 -5.68 -4.88 -12.70
C VAL A 139 -5.93 -3.70 -11.75
N ALA A 140 -7.19 -3.35 -11.50
CA ALA A 140 -7.55 -2.29 -10.56
C ALA A 140 -7.03 -2.57 -9.15
N ARG A 141 -7.14 -3.82 -8.69
CA ARG A 141 -6.61 -4.27 -7.40
C ARG A 141 -5.09 -4.28 -7.37
N ALA A 142 -4.42 -4.59 -8.47
CA ALA A 142 -2.97 -4.47 -8.58
C ALA A 142 -2.51 -3.01 -8.46
N ASN A 143 -3.18 -2.07 -9.14
CA ASN A 143 -2.93 -0.63 -9.00
C ASN A 143 -3.08 -0.16 -7.54
N GLN A 144 -4.12 -0.63 -6.83
CA GLN A 144 -4.29 -0.33 -5.41
C GLN A 144 -3.19 -0.92 -4.53
N SER A 145 -2.71 -2.14 -4.84
CA SER A 145 -1.57 -2.72 -4.13
C SER A 145 -0.33 -1.86 -4.30
N MET A 146 -0.05 -1.39 -5.52
CA MET A 146 1.08 -0.48 -5.78
C MET A 146 0.96 0.79 -4.95
N ALA A 147 -0.21 1.45 -4.97
CA ALA A 147 -0.46 2.67 -4.21
C ALA A 147 -0.24 2.44 -2.71
N ARG A 148 -0.77 1.34 -2.16
CA ARG A 148 -0.56 0.97 -0.76
C ARG A 148 0.93 0.80 -0.44
N ASP A 149 1.67 0.11 -1.30
CA ASP A 149 3.09 -0.17 -1.08
C ASP A 149 3.94 1.12 -1.15
N LEU A 150 3.57 2.07 -2.02
CA LEU A 150 4.17 3.41 -2.08
C LEU A 150 3.87 4.21 -0.80
N ILE A 151 2.60 4.28 -0.38
CA ILE A 151 2.21 4.95 0.88
C ILE A 151 2.96 4.35 2.06
N HIS A 152 3.10 3.02 2.13
CA HIS A 152 3.88 2.34 3.16
C HIS A 152 5.34 2.80 3.13
N MET A 153 5.96 2.91 1.95
CA MET A 153 7.34 3.37 1.86
C MET A 153 7.50 4.84 2.24
N ALA A 154 6.59 5.72 1.81
CA ALA A 154 6.63 7.14 2.11
C ALA A 154 6.38 7.40 3.61
N CYS A 155 5.23 6.95 4.11
CA CYS A 155 4.75 7.27 5.46
C CYS A 155 5.22 6.28 6.54
N GLY A 156 5.78 5.13 6.14
CA GLY A 156 6.10 4.04 7.04
C GLY A 156 4.87 3.16 7.36
N HIS A 157 5.03 2.26 8.32
CA HIS A 157 3.92 1.43 8.78
C HIS A 157 2.84 2.32 9.39
N SER A 158 1.58 2.12 8.97
CA SER A 158 0.46 2.74 9.67
C SER A 158 0.40 2.18 11.10
N ARG A 159 0.18 3.05 12.11
CA ARG A 159 -0.06 2.60 13.50
C ARG A 159 -1.23 1.61 13.59
N PHE A 160 -2.20 1.70 12.67
CA PHE A 160 -3.32 0.77 12.55
C PHE A 160 -2.93 -0.60 11.97
N GLU A 161 -1.86 -0.68 11.17
CA GLU A 161 -1.31 -1.97 10.67
C GLU A 161 -0.69 -2.80 11.80
N TYR A 162 -0.05 -2.16 12.78
CA TYR A 162 0.43 -2.83 13.99
C TYR A 162 -0.73 -3.36 14.83
N ALA A 163 -1.81 -2.57 15.01
CA ALA A 163 -3.00 -2.99 15.74
C ALA A 163 -3.65 -4.26 15.14
N ARG A 164 -3.57 -4.42 13.82
CA ARG A 164 -4.11 -5.58 13.09
C ARG A 164 -3.25 -6.86 13.23
N LYS A 165 -1.93 -6.74 13.34
CA LYS A 165 -1.01 -7.88 13.56
C LYS A 165 -0.89 -8.23 15.04
N ARG A 166 -2.00 -8.58 15.72
CA ARG A 166 -2.18 -9.10 17.11
C ARG A 166 -1.33 -8.49 18.27
N ARG A 167 -0.01 -8.32 18.12
CA ARG A 167 0.93 -7.65 19.05
C ARG A 167 0.72 -6.14 19.20
N GLY A 168 0.19 -5.45 18.18
CA GLY A 168 -0.05 -4.00 18.30
C GLY A 168 -1.32 -3.65 19.07
N ARG A 169 -2.29 -4.57 19.17
CA ARG A 169 -3.45 -4.38 20.05
C ARG A 169 -3.01 -4.39 21.51
N GLU A 170 -2.13 -5.31 21.90
CA GLU A 170 -1.56 -5.35 23.25
C GLU A 170 -0.70 -4.13 23.56
N LYS A 171 0.18 -3.71 22.63
CA LYS A 171 0.99 -2.48 22.82
C LYS A 171 0.14 -1.20 22.83
N LEU A 172 -0.91 -1.13 22.02
CA LEU A 172 -1.86 -0.02 22.02
C LEU A 172 -2.68 0.01 23.30
N MET A 173 -3.16 -1.15 23.77
CA MET A 173 -3.85 -1.29 25.06
C MET A 173 -2.93 -0.97 26.24
N GLN A 174 -1.65 -1.38 26.19
CA GLN A 174 -0.65 -0.97 27.18
C GLN A 174 -0.37 0.54 27.13
N ALA A 175 -0.27 1.13 25.94
CA ALA A 175 -0.09 2.57 25.80
C ALA A 175 -1.30 3.36 26.33
N ILE A 176 -2.52 2.89 26.05
CA ILE A 176 -3.77 3.45 26.57
C ILE A 176 -3.85 3.25 28.10
N ASN A 177 -3.51 2.07 28.61
CA ASN A 177 -3.50 1.80 30.04
C ASN A 177 -2.44 2.62 30.78
N ASN A 178 -1.26 2.81 30.20
CA ASN A 178 -0.22 3.67 30.76
C ASN A 178 -0.61 5.15 30.71
N ALA A 179 -1.28 5.60 29.64
CA ALA A 179 -1.82 6.96 29.54
C ALA A 179 -2.97 7.20 30.54
N ASN A 180 -3.80 6.19 30.80
CA ASN A 180 -4.87 6.26 31.80
C ASN A 180 -4.33 6.20 33.24
N LYS A 181 -3.28 5.42 33.51
CA LYS A 181 -2.61 5.38 34.82
C LYS A 181 -1.86 6.67 35.16
N ASN A 182 -1.39 7.42 34.16
CA ASN A 182 -0.64 8.66 34.33
C ASN A 182 -1.50 9.94 34.17
N GLY A 183 -2.81 9.86 34.38
CA GLY A 183 -3.67 11.05 34.47
C GLY A 183 -4.28 11.57 33.17
N GLY A 184 -4.42 10.73 32.14
CA GLY A 184 -5.36 10.99 31.03
C GLY A 184 -4.74 11.43 29.72
N VAL A 185 -5.38 10.99 28.63
CA VAL A 185 -4.98 11.18 27.23
C VAL A 185 -5.06 12.66 26.83
N ARG A 186 -3.95 13.40 26.97
CA ARG A 186 -3.76 14.73 26.35
C ARG A 186 -2.81 14.74 25.15
N ALA A 187 -2.47 13.58 24.59
CA ALA A 187 -1.46 13.52 23.53
C ALA A 187 -1.78 12.52 22.41
N LEU A 188 -2.91 12.68 21.70
CA LEU A 188 -3.05 12.10 20.35
C LEU A 188 -3.79 12.97 19.32
N ALA A 189 -4.28 14.15 19.68
CA ALA A 189 -4.66 15.18 18.71
C ALA A 189 -3.54 16.24 18.68
N ARG A 190 -2.65 16.18 17.68
CA ARG A 190 -2.06 17.43 17.21
C ARG A 190 -3.09 18.09 16.30
N PRO A 191 -3.28 19.42 16.41
CA PRO A 191 -4.24 20.15 15.60
C PRO A 191 -3.84 20.02 14.13
N ILE A 192 -4.81 19.73 13.28
CA ILE A 192 -4.72 20.07 11.86
C ILE A 192 -4.57 21.58 11.88
N HIS A 193 -3.44 22.11 11.41
CA HIS A 193 -3.36 23.54 11.12
C HIS A 193 -4.50 23.83 10.15
N GLU A 194 -5.45 24.65 10.61
CA GLU A 194 -6.40 25.34 9.76
C GLU A 194 -5.60 26.01 8.65
N THR A 195 -5.65 25.42 7.47
CA THR A 195 -5.34 26.15 6.26
C THR A 195 -6.70 26.67 5.83
N GLU A 196 -6.93 27.97 6.06
CA GLU A 196 -8.04 28.68 5.43
C GLU A 196 -8.03 28.32 3.95
N VAL A 197 -9.12 27.72 3.48
CA VAL A 197 -9.40 27.57 2.06
C VAL A 197 -10.11 28.86 1.66
N PRO A 198 -9.49 29.80 0.94
CA PRO A 198 -10.21 30.96 0.46
C PRO A 198 -11.04 30.53 -0.75
N GLY A 199 -12.36 30.67 -0.61
CA GLY A 199 -13.27 30.78 -1.75
C GLY A 199 -13.85 29.47 -2.26
N LEU A 200 -15.02 29.10 -1.74
CA LEU A 200 -16.08 28.46 -2.51
C LEU A 200 -17.43 28.73 -1.83
N LEU A 201 -17.94 29.93 -2.13
CA LEU A 201 -19.34 30.29 -2.38
C LEU A 201 -20.45 29.78 -1.43
N GLY A 202 -21.05 30.73 -0.70
CA GLY A 202 -22.46 31.12 -0.91
C GLY A 202 -23.57 30.32 -0.20
N GLY A 203 -24.45 31.06 0.49
CA GLY A 203 -25.73 30.62 1.07
C GLY A 203 -25.57 30.22 2.55
N ASP A 204 -26.26 30.78 3.54
CA ASP A 204 -27.63 31.28 3.55
C ASP A 204 -27.79 32.40 4.60
N ALA A 205 -28.35 33.53 4.18
CA ALA A 205 -29.00 34.47 5.08
C ALA A 205 -30.52 34.29 4.91
N PHE A 206 -31.07 33.31 5.65
CA PHE A 206 -32.50 33.22 5.92
C PHE A 206 -32.71 32.75 7.36
N SER A 207 -33.13 33.70 8.20
CA SER A 207 -33.95 33.53 9.41
C SER A 207 -34.60 34.90 9.60
N VAL A 208 -35.88 35.08 9.29
CA VAL A 208 -37.02 34.77 10.17
C VAL A 208 -36.78 35.30 11.59
N MET A 209 -36.88 36.63 11.75
CA MET A 209 -37.89 37.35 12.52
C MET A 209 -37.62 38.85 12.40
#